data_AF-A0A6B3D1L8-F1
#
_entry.id   AF-A0A6B3D1L8-F1
#
_cell.length_a   1.000
_cell.length_b   1.000
_cell.length_c   1.000
_cell.angle_alpha   90.00
_cell.angle_beta   90.00
_cell.angle_gamma   90.00
#
_symmetry.space_group_name_H-M   'P 1'
#
loop_
_entity.id
_entity.type
_entity.pdbx_description
1 polymer ?
#
loop_
_entity_poly.entity_id
_entity_poly.type
_entity_poly.pdbx_seq_one_letter_code
_entity_poly.pdbx_strand_id
1 'polypeptide(L)' 'MNGDLDEIARAELVEREPCPRCGAPPGSVCRTNSGVVAVDYHTGRYSKIPMLKSG' A
#
# COMPACT_ATOMS: atom_id res chain seq x y z
N MET A 1 -15.70 -10.13 -16.79
CA MET A 1 -15.05 -8.89 -16.32
C MET A 1 -14.04 -9.32 -15.27
N ASN A 2 -12.73 -9.20 -15.55
CA ASN A 2 -11.63 -9.67 -14.70
C ASN A 2 -10.84 -8.53 -14.03
N GLY A 3 -11.35 -7.29 -14.11
CA GLY A 3 -10.62 -6.10 -13.67
C GLY A 3 -10.29 -6.08 -12.18
N ASP A 4 -11.16 -6.64 -11.33
CA ASP A 4 -10.95 -6.67 -9.88
C ASP A 4 -9.76 -7.56 -9.49
N LEU A 5 -9.56 -8.69 -10.20
CA LEU A 5 -8.42 -9.58 -9.98
C LEU A 5 -7.11 -8.95 -10.46
N ASP A 6 -7.13 -8.26 -11.60
CA ASP A 6 -5.96 -7.57 -12.14
C ASP A 6 -5.51 -6.41 -11.24
N GLU A 7 -6.45 -5.71 -10.61
CA GLU A 7 -6.14 -4.63 -9.68
C GLU A 7 -5.50 -5.16 -8.38
N ILE A 8 -6.04 -6.26 -7.82
CA ILE A 8 -5.44 -6.96 -6.68
C ILE A 8 -4.00 -7.41 -7.01
N ALA A 9 -3.80 -8.05 -8.16
CA ALA A 9 -2.47 -8.51 -8.59
C ALA A 9 -1.47 -7.35 -8.73
N ARG A 10 -1.93 -6.17 -9.16
CA ARG A 10 -1.09 -4.96 -9.22
C ARG A 10 -0.73 -4.41 -7.85
N ALA A 11 -1.62 -4.46 -6.86
CA ALA A 11 -1.23 -4.10 -5.49
C ALA A 11 -0.19 -5.06 -4.92
N GLU A 12 -0.34 -6.36 -5.16
CA GLU A 12 0.64 -7.34 -4.67
C GLU A 12 2.05 -7.07 -5.21
N LEU A 13 2.17 -6.66 -6.48
CA LEU A 13 3.46 -6.27 -7.06
C LEU A 13 4.03 -5.00 -6.41
N VAL A 14 3.20 -4.01 -6.08
CA VAL A 14 3.63 -2.78 -5.41
C VAL A 14 4.08 -3.04 -3.98
N GLU A 15 3.42 -3.96 -3.26
CA GLU A 15 3.74 -4.30 -1.87
C GLU A 15 5.04 -5.12 -1.72
N ARG A 16 5.58 -5.65 -2.83
CA ARG A 16 6.89 -6.34 -2.88
C ARG A 16 8.07 -5.38 -2.92
N GLU A 17 7.84 -4.10 -3.18
CA GLU A 17 8.86 -3.07 -3.26
C GLU A 17 8.87 -2.22 -1.99
N PRO A 18 10.03 -1.71 -1.55
CA PRO A 18 10.09 -0.78 -0.42
C PRO A 18 9.34 0.52 -0.75
N CYS A 19 8.80 1.16 0.28
CA CYS A 19 8.11 2.43 0.12
C CYS A 19 9.06 3.48 -0.51
N PRO A 20 8.72 4.10 -1.65
CA PRO A 20 9.61 5.03 -2.34
C PRO A 20 9.79 6.36 -1.59
N ARG A 21 8.95 6.63 -0.58
CA ARG A 21 8.96 7.90 0.17
C ARG A 21 9.68 7.80 1.50
N CYS A 22 9.38 6.79 2.31
CA CYS A 22 9.97 6.62 3.64
C CYS A 22 10.91 5.41 3.76
N GLY A 23 11.06 4.61 2.70
CA GLY A 23 11.95 3.45 2.69
C GLY A 23 11.47 2.26 3.53
N ALA A 24 10.22 2.27 4.02
CA ALA A 24 9.65 1.15 4.74
C ALA A 24 9.78 -0.15 3.91
N PRO A 25 10.24 -1.27 4.51
CA PRO A 25 10.39 -2.52 3.77
C PRO A 25 9.06 -3.03 3.19
N PRO A 26 9.11 -3.90 2.17
CA PRO A 26 7.94 -4.60 1.64
C PRO A 26 7.05 -5.20 2.74
N GLY A 27 5.74 -5.04 2.61
CA GLY A 27 4.74 -5.52 3.58
C GLY A 27 4.75 -4.82 4.96
N SER A 28 5.64 -3.85 5.18
CA SER A 28 5.70 -3.08 6.43
C SER A 28 4.87 -1.80 6.36
N VAL A 29 4.33 -1.38 7.50
CA VAL A 29 3.57 -0.12 7.59
C VAL A 29 4.47 1.10 7.47
N CYS A 30 3.98 2.15 6.79
CA CYS A 30 4.66 3.44 6.80
C CYS A 30 4.63 4.04 8.21
N ARG A 31 5.69 4.77 8.57
CA ARG A 31 5.75 5.55 9.82
C ARG A 31 5.89 7.03 9.50
N THR A 32 5.32 7.87 10.36
CA THR A 32 5.54 9.31 10.33
C THR A 32 6.96 9.63 10.78
N ASN A 33 7.40 10.89 10.62
CA ASN A 33 8.70 11.33 11.13
C ASN A 33 8.84 11.15 12.66
N SER A 34 7.73 11.10 13.39
CA SER A 34 7.71 10.83 14.84
C SER A 34 7.75 9.33 15.19
N GLY A 35 7.90 8.45 14.19
CA GLY A 35 8.00 7.00 14.37
C GLY A 35 6.67 6.29 14.63
N VAL A 36 5.53 6.99 14.65
CA VAL A 36 4.20 6.36 14.79
C VAL A 36 3.70 5.82 13.45
N VAL A 37 2.85 4.78 13.47
CA VAL A 37 2.25 4.23 12.25
C VAL A 37 1.43 5.32 11.56
N ALA A 38 1.71 5.54 10.28
CA ALA A 38 0.98 6.52 9.49
C ALA A 38 -0.44 6.02 9.21
N VAL A 39 -1.42 6.92 9.32
CA VAL A 39 -2.82 6.63 8.96
C VAL A 39 -2.92 6.38 7.45
N ASP A 40 -2.14 7.13 6.68
CA ASP A 40 -2.02 7.00 5.24
C ASP A 40 -0.72 6.31 4.85
N TYR A 41 -0.84 5.31 3.98
CA TYR A 41 0.31 4.65 3.37
C TYR A 41 0.79 5.45 2.17
N HIS A 42 2.11 5.57 2.02
CA HIS A 42 2.71 6.16 0.82
C HIS A 42 2.73 5.14 -0.34
N THR A 43 2.72 3.84 -0.03
CA THR A 43 2.40 2.79 -0.99
C THR A 43 0.89 2.75 -1.19
N GLY A 44 0.47 2.43 -2.42
CA GLY A 44 -0.91 2.62 -2.84
C GLY A 44 -1.94 1.67 -2.24
N ARG A 45 -1.62 0.86 -1.22
CA ARG A 45 -2.43 -0.27 -0.75
C ARG A 45 -3.93 0.05 -0.63
N TYR A 46 -4.25 1.19 -0.03
CA TYR A 46 -5.63 1.66 0.10
C TYR A 46 -5.99 2.75 -0.91
N SER A 47 -5.07 3.65 -1.23
CA SER A 47 -5.35 4.77 -2.16
C SER A 47 -5.56 4.34 -3.61
N LYS A 48 -4.93 3.25 -4.04
CA LYS A 48 -4.96 2.74 -5.41
C LYS A 48 -5.89 1.55 -5.61
N ILE A 49 -6.42 0.95 -4.53
CA ILE A 49 -7.45 -0.08 -4.61
C ILE A 49 -8.65 0.35 -3.77
N PRO A 50 -9.68 0.95 -4.40
CA PRO A 50 -10.89 1.39 -3.72
C PRO A 50 -11.56 0.27 -2.92
N MET A 51 -11.48 -0.99 -3.38
CA MET A 51 -12.09 -2.16 -2.71
C MET A 51 -11.45 -2.49 -1.36
N LEU A 52 -10.20 -2.10 -1.12
CA LEU A 52 -9.54 -2.31 0.17
C LEU A 52 -9.86 -1.21 1.18
N LYS A 53 -10.41 -0.06 0.75
CA LYS A 53 -10.78 1.06 1.66
C LYS A 53 -11.99 0.75 2.55
N SER A 54 -12.80 -0.23 2.21
CA SER A 54 -14.01 -0.60 2.95
C SER A 54 -13.77 -1.90 3.72
N GLY A 55 -13.29 -1.77 4.95
CA GLY A 55 -13.28 -2.79 5.98
C GLY A 55 -13.80 -2.21 7.28
#